data_AF-A0AAE2YPW0-F1
#
_entry.id   AF-A0AAE2YPW0-F1
#
_cell.length_a   1.000
_cell.length_b   1.000
_cell.length_c   1.000
_cell.angle_alpha   90.00
_cell.angle_beta   90.00
_cell.angle_gamma   90.00
#
_symmetry.space_group_name_H-M   'P 1'
#
loop_
_entity.id
_entity.type
_entity.pdbx_description
1 polymer ?
#
loop_
_entity_poly.entity_id
_entity_poly.type
_entity_poly.pdbx_seq_one_letter_code
_entity_poly.pdbx_strand_id
1 'polypeptide(L)'
;FPDAVPVVLWDGYAAWRRELCPEYKANRNNTPEKIEVAEKWRQQEPLARTLLLHLGVLQVRAADAEADDLAGRFCRLMEAEDCPVGHITLASNDRDWWQALG
;
A
#
# COMPACT_ATOMS: atom_id res chain seq x y z
N PHE A 1 -14.87 -14.93 4.32
CA PHE A 1 -13.75 -15.46 3.52
C PHE A 1 -12.86 -16.32 4.42
N PRO A 2 -13.30 -17.54 4.79
CA PRO A 2 -12.52 -18.40 5.69
C PRO A 2 -11.19 -18.88 5.07
N ASP A 3 -11.11 -18.98 3.74
CA ASP A 3 -9.91 -19.45 3.01
C ASP A 3 -9.05 -18.32 2.43
N ALA A 4 -9.40 -17.05 2.70
CA ALA A 4 -8.63 -15.93 2.18
C ALA A 4 -7.37 -15.69 3.02
N VAL A 5 -6.28 -15.36 2.35
CA VAL A 5 -5.02 -14.94 2.98
C VAL A 5 -4.99 -13.42 3.02
N PRO A 6 -5.12 -12.76 4.19
CA PRO A 6 -5.02 -11.32 4.28
C PRO A 6 -3.58 -10.86 4.09
N VAL A 7 -3.40 -9.88 3.21
CA VAL A 7 -2.11 -9.22 2.96
C VAL A 7 -2.28 -7.72 3.10
N VAL A 8 -1.47 -7.09 3.95
CA VAL A 8 -1.41 -5.63 4.08
C VAL A 8 -0.24 -5.09 3.25
N LEU A 9 -0.52 -4.06 2.45
CA LEU A 9 0.46 -3.36 1.65
C LEU A 9 0.80 -2.03 2.32
N TRP A 10 2.09 -1.76 2.52
CA TRP A 10 2.57 -0.54 3.16
C TRP A 10 3.23 0.38 2.15
N ASP A 11 3.06 1.69 2.37
CA ASP A 11 3.74 2.70 1.57
C ASP A 11 5.26 2.70 1.79
N GLY A 12 5.98 2.68 0.68
CA GLY A 12 7.37 3.09 0.56
C GLY A 12 7.50 4.55 0.15
N TYR A 13 8.69 4.89 -0.35
CA TYR A 13 8.97 6.19 -0.92
C TYR A 13 8.64 6.19 -2.42
N ALA A 14 7.79 7.09 -2.89
CA ALA A 14 7.45 7.19 -4.32
C ALA A 14 8.59 7.81 -5.16
N ALA A 15 9.73 7.11 -5.26
CA ALA A 15 10.98 7.61 -5.84
C ALA A 15 10.77 8.09 -7.28
N TRP A 16 10.32 7.19 -8.15
CA TRP A 16 10.17 7.45 -9.57
C TRP A 16 9.10 8.52 -9.87
N ARG A 17 8.01 8.58 -9.08
CA ARG A 17 6.98 9.61 -9.24
C ARG A 17 7.52 11.00 -8.94
N ARG A 18 8.40 11.11 -7.93
CA ARG A 18 9.04 12.38 -7.55
C ARG A 18 10.16 12.79 -8.48
N GLU A 19 10.85 11.83 -9.10
CA GLU A 19 11.79 12.12 -10.18
C GLU A 19 11.09 12.72 -11.40
N LEU A 20 9.89 12.23 -11.74
CA LEU A 20 9.08 12.74 -12.84
C LEU A 20 8.36 14.06 -12.50
N CYS A 21 7.87 14.19 -11.27
CA CYS A 21 7.11 15.33 -10.78
C CYS A 21 7.55 15.65 -9.34
N PRO A 22 8.54 16.54 -9.13
CA PRO A 22 9.07 16.86 -7.80
C PRO A 22 8.02 17.33 -6.79
N GLU A 23 6.97 18.00 -7.27
CA GLU A 23 5.82 18.48 -6.50
C GLU A 23 4.78 17.40 -6.17
N TYR A 24 4.99 16.16 -6.60
CA TYR A 24 4.09 15.04 -6.36
C TYR A 24 3.80 14.87 -4.86
N LYS A 25 2.50 14.94 -4.51
CA LYS A 25 1.98 14.84 -3.13
C LYS A 25 2.58 15.87 -2.15
N ALA A 26 3.22 16.95 -2.62
CA ALA A 26 3.80 17.98 -1.76
C ALA A 26 2.75 18.68 -0.87
N ASN A 27 1.50 18.74 -1.34
CA ASN A 27 0.34 19.25 -0.60
C ASN A 27 -0.06 18.40 0.63
N ARG A 28 0.51 17.19 0.81
CA ARG A 28 0.22 16.33 1.96
C ARG A 28 0.90 16.81 3.25
N ASN A 29 2.00 17.57 3.16
CA ASN A 29 2.77 18.07 4.30
C ASN A 29 2.97 19.59 4.22
N ASN A 30 1.95 20.34 3.76
CA ASN A 30 2.08 21.77 3.48
C ASN A 30 1.58 22.69 4.60
N THR A 31 1.03 22.14 5.68
CA THR A 31 0.65 22.89 6.89
C THR A 31 1.18 22.21 8.15
N PRO A 32 1.43 22.95 9.24
CA PRO A 32 1.92 22.37 10.50
C PRO A 32 1.03 21.24 11.03
N GLU A 33 -0.28 21.37 10.91
CA GLU A 33 -1.26 20.38 11.42
C GLU A 33 -1.15 19.06 10.66
N LYS A 34 -0.98 19.12 9.33
CA LYS A 34 -0.80 17.92 8.50
C LYS A 34 0.52 17.21 8.78
N ILE A 35 1.58 17.99 8.99
CA ILE A 35 2.89 17.46 9.36
C ILE A 35 2.80 16.74 10.70
N GLU A 36 2.16 17.35 11.71
CA GLU A 36 1.98 16.75 13.03
C GLU A 36 1.20 15.44 12.97
N VAL A 37 0.11 15.38 12.19
CA VAL A 37 -0.66 14.14 11.98
C VAL A 37 0.21 13.06 11.33
N ALA A 38 0.99 13.41 10.29
CA ALA A 38 1.88 12.46 9.61
C ALA A 38 2.98 11.95 10.55
N GLU A 39 3.54 12.80 11.40
CA GLU A 39 4.54 12.41 12.40
C GLU A 39 3.96 11.50 13.48
N LYS A 40 2.78 11.82 14.01
CA LYS A 40 2.06 10.94 14.96
C LYS A 40 1.76 9.59 14.36
N TRP A 41 1.38 9.54 13.08
CA TRP A 41 1.20 8.27 12.37
C TRP A 41 2.51 7.49 12.23
N ARG A 42 3.59 8.14 11.80
CA ARG A 42 4.92 7.50 11.66
C ARG A 42 5.43 6.88 12.97
N GLN A 43 5.09 7.47 14.11
CA GLN A 43 5.44 6.90 15.42
C GLN A 43 4.61 5.64 15.75
N GLN A 44 3.38 5.55 15.25
CA GLN A 44 2.45 4.45 15.49
C GLN A 44 2.57 3.30 14.48
N GLU A 45 3.00 3.58 13.25
CA GLU A 45 3.15 2.59 12.18
C GLU A 45 3.97 1.35 12.61
N PRO A 46 5.13 1.47 13.30
CA PRO A 46 5.88 0.30 13.75
C PRO A 46 5.06 -0.59 14.69
N LEU A 47 4.28 0.00 15.60
CA LEU A 47 3.42 -0.74 16.51
C LEU A 47 2.30 -1.45 15.75
N ALA A 48 1.65 -0.78 14.80
CA ALA A 48 0.62 -1.38 13.96
C ALA A 48 1.15 -2.58 13.17
N ARG A 49 2.36 -2.46 12.60
CA ARG A 49 3.04 -3.54 11.88
C ARG A 49 3.35 -4.73 12.78
N THR A 50 3.84 -4.48 13.99
CA THR A 50 4.10 -5.54 14.99
C THR A 50 2.81 -6.25 15.40
N LEU A 51 1.72 -5.52 15.64
CA LEU A 51 0.42 -6.10 15.97
C LEU A 51 -0.11 -7.00 14.85
N LEU A 52 -0.07 -6.52 13.60
CA LEU A 52 -0.51 -7.30 12.45
C LEU A 52 0.33 -8.57 12.25
N LEU A 53 1.64 -8.49 12.52
CA LEU A 53 2.53 -9.64 12.47
C LEU A 53 2.13 -10.70 13.52
N HIS A 54 1.84 -10.27 14.75
CA HIS A 54 1.38 -11.17 15.81
C HIS A 54 -0.01 -11.77 15.54
N LEU A 55 -0.84 -11.10 14.75
CA LEU A 55 -2.12 -11.64 14.26
C LEU A 55 -1.95 -12.60 13.06
N GLY A 56 -0.73 -12.86 12.62
CA GLY A 56 -0.44 -13.74 11.48
C GLY A 56 -0.77 -13.11 10.12
N VAL A 57 -0.95 -11.79 10.05
CA VAL A 57 -1.25 -11.08 8.82
C VAL A 57 0.04 -10.87 8.03
N LEU A 58 0.04 -11.31 6.76
CA LEU A 58 1.16 -11.08 5.85
C LEU A 58 1.25 -9.60 5.50
N GLN A 59 2.47 -9.09 5.39
CA GLN A 59 2.73 -7.67 5.17
C GLN A 59 3.80 -7.52 4.09
N VAL A 60 3.56 -6.64 3.12
CA VAL A 60 4.48 -6.36 2.03
C VAL A 60 4.77 -4.87 1.97
N ARG A 61 6.04 -4.52 1.77
CA ARG A 61 6.52 -3.16 1.59
C ARG A 61 7.66 -3.16 0.58
N ALA A 62 7.62 -2.22 -0.35
CA ALA A 62 8.77 -1.84 -1.15
C ALA A 62 9.35 -0.53 -0.59
N ALA A 63 10.67 -0.35 -0.63
CA ALA A 63 11.28 0.88 -0.11
C ALA A 63 11.01 2.08 -1.02
N ASP A 64 10.79 1.82 -2.31
CA ASP A 64 10.80 2.76 -3.44
C ASP A 64 9.46 2.79 -4.21
N ALA A 65 8.42 2.15 -3.68
CA ALA A 65 7.10 2.10 -4.30
C ALA A 65 5.97 2.28 -3.27
N GLU A 66 4.83 2.81 -3.71
CA GLU A 66 3.64 3.01 -2.89
C GLU A 66 2.81 1.72 -2.81
N ALA A 67 1.87 1.64 -1.86
CA ALA A 67 0.98 0.49 -1.72
C ALA A 67 0.18 0.23 -3.02
N ASP A 68 -0.17 1.29 -3.75
CA ASP A 68 -0.89 1.24 -5.02
C ASP A 68 -0.09 0.50 -6.11
N ASP A 69 1.24 0.70 -6.14
CA ASP A 69 2.13 0.02 -7.09
C ASP A 69 2.18 -1.48 -6.81
N LEU A 70 2.23 -1.84 -5.52
CA LEU A 70 2.19 -3.21 -5.08
C LEU A 70 0.85 -3.86 -5.44
N ALA A 71 -0.28 -3.19 -5.15
CA ALA A 71 -1.60 -3.69 -5.48
C ALA A 71 -1.75 -3.95 -6.99
N GLY A 72 -1.35 -2.99 -7.82
CA GLY A 72 -1.37 -3.14 -9.28
C GLY A 72 -0.43 -4.24 -9.79
N ARG A 73 0.65 -4.55 -9.07
CA ARG A 73 1.52 -5.70 -9.39
C ARG A 73 0.87 -7.03 -8.99
N PHE A 74 0.23 -7.10 -7.82
CA PHE A 74 -0.50 -8.30 -7.39
C PHE A 74 -1.63 -8.67 -8.34
N CYS A 75 -2.42 -7.69 -8.79
CA CYS A 75 -3.48 -7.95 -9.78
C CYS A 75 -2.91 -8.47 -11.10
N ARG A 76 -1.83 -7.87 -11.62
CA ARG A 76 -1.17 -8.35 -12.85
C ARG A 76 -0.59 -9.76 -12.72
N LEU A 77 -0.12 -10.16 -11.54
CA LEU A 77 0.37 -11.52 -11.31
C LEU A 77 -0.76 -12.57 -11.35
N MET A 78 -2.02 -12.18 -11.15
CA MET A 78 -3.15 -13.09 -11.35
C MET A 78 -3.37 -13.47 -12.81
N GLU A 79 -2.97 -12.61 -13.74
CA GLU A 79 -3.13 -12.86 -15.18
C GLU A 79 -2.12 -13.90 -15.71
N ALA A 80 -1.13 -14.29 -14.90
CA ALA A 80 -0.17 -15.32 -15.26
C ALA A 80 -0.85 -16.71 -15.35
N GLU A 81 -0.55 -17.48 -16.40
CA GLU A 81 -1.20 -18.76 -16.71
C GLU A 81 -1.15 -19.79 -15.56
N ASP A 82 -0.12 -19.74 -14.72
CA ASP A 82 0.09 -20.67 -13.60
C ASP A 82 -0.24 -20.06 -12.22
N CYS A 83 -1.01 -18.97 -12.16
CA CYS A 83 -1.31 -18.33 -10.88
C CYS A 83 -2.25 -19.20 -10.02
N PRO A 84 -1.84 -19.61 -8.79
CA PRO A 84 -2.68 -20.44 -7.92
C PRO A 84 -3.80 -19.62 -7.24
N VAL A 85 -3.83 -18.29 -7.44
CA VAL A 85 -4.77 -17.38 -6.78
C VAL A 85 -5.99 -17.20 -7.67
N GLY A 86 -7.12 -17.81 -7.30
CA GLY A 86 -8.35 -17.71 -8.08
C GLY A 86 -9.07 -16.35 -8.00
N HIS A 87 -8.83 -15.56 -6.94
CA HIS A 87 -9.47 -14.26 -6.75
C HIS A 87 -8.67 -13.35 -5.80
N ILE A 88 -8.56 -12.06 -6.12
CA ILE A 88 -8.06 -11.01 -5.22
C ILE A 88 -9.17 -10.04 -4.88
N THR A 89 -9.33 -9.75 -3.59
CA THR A 89 -10.21 -8.67 -3.12
C THR A 89 -9.35 -7.49 -2.67
N LEU A 90 -9.50 -6.38 -3.37
CA LEU A 90 -8.85 -5.12 -3.04
C LEU A 90 -9.70 -4.35 -2.01
N ALA A 91 -9.12 -4.07 -0.83
CA ALA A 91 -9.78 -3.33 0.25
C ALA A 91 -9.03 -2.02 0.52
N SER A 92 -9.50 -0.93 -0.08
CA SER A 92 -8.92 0.42 0.09
C SER A 92 -10.02 1.48 0.07
N ASN A 93 -9.79 2.59 0.78
CA ASN A 93 -10.60 3.80 0.65
C ASN A 93 -10.12 4.69 -0.51
N ASP A 94 -8.99 4.36 -1.13
CA ASP A 94 -8.48 5.05 -2.32
C ASP A 94 -9.22 4.56 -3.56
N ARG A 95 -9.79 5.51 -4.31
CA ARG A 95 -10.52 5.21 -5.56
C ARG A 95 -9.58 4.93 -6.73
N ASP A 96 -8.30 5.30 -6.63
CA ASP A 96 -7.32 5.04 -7.68
C ASP A 96 -7.15 3.53 -7.91
N TRP A 97 -7.44 2.70 -6.89
CA TRP A 97 -7.44 1.24 -6.99
C TRP A 97 -8.51 0.68 -7.94
N TRP A 98 -9.52 1.47 -8.33
CA TRP A 98 -10.47 1.04 -9.36
C TRP A 98 -9.79 0.79 -10.71
N GLN A 99 -8.66 1.42 -11.00
CA GLN A 99 -7.87 1.15 -12.21
C GLN A 99 -7.28 -0.27 -12.23
N ALA A 100 -7.17 -0.91 -11.07
CA ALA A 100 -6.71 -2.30 -10.93
C ALA A 100 -7.86 -3.32 -11.04
N LEU A 101 -9.11 -2.86 -11.19
CA LEU A 101 -10.26 -3.70 -11.49
C LEU A 101 -10.39 -3.77 -13.02
N GLY A 102 -9.80 -4.80 -13.61
CA GLY A 102 -9.96 -5.15 -15.03
C GLY A 102 -11.22 -5.97 -15.27
#